data_AF-A0A7V0VCR2-F1
#
_entry.id   AF-A0A7V0VCR2-F1
#
_cell.length_a   1.000
_cell.length_b   1.000
_cell.length_c   1.000
_cell.angle_alpha   90.00
_cell.angle_beta   90.00
_cell.angle_gamma   90.00
#
_symmetry.space_group_name_H-M   'P 1'
#
loop_
_entity.id
_entity.type
_entity.pdbx_description
1 polymer ?
#
loop_
_entity_poly.entity_id
_entity_poly.type
_entity_poly.pdbx_seq_one_letter_code
_entity_poly.pdbx_strand_id
1 'polypeptide(L)'
;MCCNMKIKNYYLSFGIISILFLVITASQSFPNLIGDAKSNKEIIKFSHRVHESVDCESCHSEVARATDLSFRLLPVKENCASCHDVNNTEECSTCHYENIQEPLIQKKSELIFNHKSHIEEQGKKCIDCHKGISEVDYSFESALAKPKMELCYTCHNDKKNVTNACEACHTTTANLIPADHQKTDYIKFHKFMASKPNANCVMCHDNNSCETCHTGTKMMTETNAPNDFYQPYLPDNFIDGTKQQQITRVHDLNYRFSHGIDLKGKNAQCQTCHEVETFCVDCHSAAGGDISLGGVMPSSHLSPNFLKFPGTDGGEHAILARRDIERCIACHDVQGQDPVCITCHTNKK
;
A
#
# COMPACT_ATOMS: atom_id res chain seq x y z
N MET A 1 2.10 18.61 -57.93
CA MET A 1 2.42 18.10 -56.58
C MET A 1 1.34 18.59 -55.59
N CYS A 2 0.07 18.19 -55.74
CA CYS A 2 -1.06 18.70 -54.94
C CYS A 2 -1.99 17.62 -54.34
N CYS A 3 -1.69 16.33 -54.50
CA CYS A 3 -2.63 15.26 -54.11
C CYS A 3 -2.46 14.73 -52.66
N ASN A 4 -1.31 14.98 -52.01
CA ASN A 4 -0.99 14.37 -50.70
C ASN A 4 -1.53 15.11 -49.46
N MET A 5 -2.00 16.35 -49.58
CA MET A 5 -2.49 17.12 -48.42
C MET A 5 -3.87 16.68 -47.92
N LYS A 6 -4.73 16.13 -48.78
CA LYS A 6 -6.08 15.71 -48.39
C LYS A 6 -6.06 14.47 -47.49
N ILE A 7 -5.19 13.50 -47.77
CA ILE A 7 -5.08 12.23 -47.03
C ILE A 7 -4.62 12.46 -45.58
N LYS A 8 -3.67 13.38 -45.36
CA LYS A 8 -3.18 13.73 -44.00
C LYS A 8 -4.29 14.32 -43.14
N ASN A 9 -5.17 15.13 -43.72
CA ASN A 9 -6.32 15.71 -43.01
C ASN A 9 -7.38 14.67 -42.66
N TYR A 10 -7.58 13.64 -43.50
CA TYR A 10 -8.47 12.53 -43.16
C TYR A 10 -7.94 11.70 -41.98
N TYR A 11 -6.64 11.38 -41.93
CA TYR A 11 -6.06 10.67 -40.79
C TYR A 11 -6.06 11.51 -39.52
N LEU A 12 -5.86 12.83 -39.62
CA LEU A 12 -5.96 13.72 -38.47
C LEU A 12 -7.38 13.75 -37.91
N SER A 13 -8.38 13.90 -38.78
CA SER A 13 -9.80 13.87 -38.39
C SER A 13 -10.21 12.51 -37.81
N PHE A 14 -9.74 11.40 -38.40
CA PHE A 14 -10.03 10.06 -37.91
C PHE A 14 -9.37 9.78 -36.54
N GLY A 15 -8.16 10.30 -36.32
CA GLY A 15 -7.47 10.25 -35.03
C GLY A 15 -8.20 11.05 -33.96
N ILE A 16 -8.66 12.26 -34.27
CA ILE A 16 -9.45 13.10 -33.35
C ILE A 16 -10.77 12.42 -32.99
N ILE A 17 -11.48 11.85 -33.98
CA ILE A 17 -12.75 11.12 -33.75
C ILE A 17 -12.51 9.87 -32.89
N SER A 18 -11.43 9.12 -33.11
CA SER A 18 -11.09 7.96 -32.29
C SER A 18 -10.75 8.33 -30.85
N ILE A 19 -10.01 9.43 -30.63
CA ILE A 19 -9.73 9.94 -29.29
C ILE A 19 -11.02 10.40 -28.61
N LEU A 20 -11.89 11.12 -29.33
CA LEU A 20 -13.19 11.55 -28.79
C LEU A 20 -14.06 10.35 -28.40
N PHE A 21 -14.08 9.31 -29.23
CA PHE A 21 -14.79 8.07 -28.97
C PHE A 21 -14.23 7.31 -27.75
N LEU A 22 -12.89 7.27 -27.59
CA LEU A 22 -12.25 6.69 -26.41
C LEU A 22 -12.56 7.49 -25.13
N VAL A 23 -12.61 8.82 -25.21
CA VAL A 23 -12.98 9.67 -24.06
C VAL A 23 -14.46 9.48 -23.67
N ILE A 24 -15.36 9.40 -24.66
CA ILE A 24 -16.79 9.17 -24.41
C ILE A 24 -17.05 7.76 -23.87
N THR A 25 -16.37 6.73 -24.40
CA THR A 25 -16.50 5.36 -23.88
C THR A 25 -15.88 5.21 -22.50
N ALA A 26 -14.78 5.92 -22.20
CA ALA A 26 -14.22 5.97 -20.85
C ALA A 26 -15.19 6.65 -19.85
N SER A 27 -15.85 7.75 -20.24
CA SER A 27 -16.83 8.41 -19.35
C SER A 27 -18.11 7.62 -19.16
N GLN A 28 -18.55 6.85 -20.17
CA GLN A 28 -19.72 5.96 -20.07
C GLN A 28 -19.41 4.65 -19.34
N SER A 29 -18.17 4.14 -19.41
CA SER A 29 -17.77 2.88 -18.74
C SER A 29 -17.37 3.09 -17.27
N PHE A 30 -17.02 4.32 -16.88
CA PHE A 30 -16.63 4.67 -15.52
C PHE A 30 -17.45 5.84 -14.92
N PRO A 31 -18.80 5.77 -14.87
CA PRO A 31 -19.62 6.82 -14.27
C PRO A 31 -19.34 7.00 -12.76
N ASN A 32 -18.72 6.00 -12.12
CA ASN A 32 -18.48 5.97 -10.67
C ASN A 32 -17.04 6.30 -10.25
N LEU A 33 -16.14 6.72 -11.14
CA LEU A 33 -14.78 7.10 -10.72
C LEU A 33 -14.69 8.53 -10.12
N ILE A 34 -15.72 9.36 -10.29
CA ILE A 34 -15.77 10.75 -9.78
C ILE A 34 -17.20 11.10 -9.29
N GLY A 35 -17.88 10.14 -8.69
CA GLY A 35 -19.10 10.41 -7.93
C GLY A 35 -18.73 10.39 -6.45
N ASP A 36 -18.71 11.55 -5.79
CA ASP A 36 -18.63 11.60 -4.33
C ASP A 36 -19.74 10.70 -3.77
N ALA A 37 -19.36 9.66 -3.02
CA ALA A 37 -20.34 8.74 -2.45
C ALA A 37 -21.25 9.53 -1.51
N LYS A 38 -22.56 9.57 -1.81
CA LYS A 38 -23.59 10.25 -1.01
C LYS A 38 -23.36 10.01 0.48
N SER A 39 -23.25 11.09 1.25
CA SER A 39 -22.86 11.05 2.66
C SER A 39 -23.96 11.61 3.55
N ASN A 40 -24.00 11.19 4.82
CA ASN A 40 -24.94 11.74 5.80
C ASN A 40 -24.74 13.24 6.05
N LYS A 41 -23.58 13.79 5.69
CA LYS A 41 -23.32 15.23 5.68
C LYS A 41 -24.26 16.00 4.75
N GLU A 42 -24.83 15.37 3.73
CA GLU A 42 -25.78 16.00 2.81
C GLU A 42 -27.23 15.88 3.30
N ILE A 43 -27.47 15.07 4.33
CA ILE A 43 -28.81 14.80 4.87
C ILE A 43 -29.05 15.67 6.11
N ILE A 44 -28.08 15.70 7.02
CA ILE A 44 -28.22 16.38 8.32
C ILE A 44 -26.96 17.18 8.70
N LYS A 45 -27.21 18.38 9.22
CA LYS A 45 -26.27 19.24 9.91
C LYS A 45 -26.14 18.72 11.34
N PHE A 46 -25.09 17.95 11.59
CA PHE A 46 -24.82 17.39 12.91
C PHE A 46 -23.35 17.55 13.27
N SER A 47 -23.06 17.68 14.56
CA SER A 47 -21.70 17.75 15.11
C SER A 47 -21.63 16.97 16.42
N HIS A 48 -20.80 15.92 16.49
CA HIS A 48 -20.55 15.22 17.77
C HIS A 48 -19.84 16.13 18.77
N ARG A 49 -18.93 16.99 18.31
CA ARG A 49 -18.24 17.98 19.14
C ARG A 49 -19.17 18.92 19.89
N VAL A 50 -20.28 19.33 19.27
CA VAL A 50 -21.28 20.17 19.95
C VAL A 50 -22.17 19.36 20.91
N HIS A 51 -22.26 18.05 20.73
CA HIS A 51 -23.06 17.14 21.56
C HIS A 51 -22.21 16.27 22.50
N GLU A 52 -20.96 16.65 22.78
CA GLU A 52 -20.02 15.84 23.57
C GLU A 52 -20.47 15.62 25.02
N SER A 53 -21.34 16.51 25.54
CA SER A 53 -21.89 16.44 26.91
C SER A 53 -23.12 15.53 27.02
N VAL A 54 -23.55 14.90 25.91
CA VAL A 54 -24.69 13.98 25.87
C VAL A 54 -24.17 12.55 25.86
N ASP A 55 -24.79 11.68 26.64
CA ASP A 55 -24.48 10.25 26.64
C ASP A 55 -24.72 9.64 25.26
N CYS A 56 -23.79 8.81 24.79
CA CYS A 56 -23.85 8.22 23.45
C CYS A 56 -25.16 7.45 23.21
N GLU A 57 -25.64 6.76 24.23
CA GLU A 57 -26.85 5.93 24.25
C GLU A 57 -28.14 6.73 24.07
N SER A 58 -28.13 8.04 24.37
CA SER A 58 -29.29 8.90 24.19
C SER A 58 -29.65 9.06 22.70
N CYS A 59 -28.62 9.10 21.85
CA CYS A 59 -28.77 9.15 20.40
C CYS A 59 -28.72 7.75 19.78
N HIS A 60 -27.78 6.92 20.21
CA HIS A 60 -27.54 5.58 19.69
C HIS A 60 -28.28 4.50 20.50
N SER A 61 -29.60 4.70 20.69
CA SER A 61 -30.43 3.94 21.64
C SER A 61 -30.49 2.43 21.39
N GLU A 62 -30.26 2.00 20.15
CA GLU A 62 -30.34 0.60 19.76
C GLU A 62 -29.03 -0.17 20.00
N VAL A 63 -27.90 0.54 20.17
CA VAL A 63 -26.56 -0.05 20.16
C VAL A 63 -26.35 -0.99 21.35
N ALA A 64 -26.80 -0.59 22.54
CA ALA A 64 -26.64 -1.38 23.77
C ALA A 64 -27.28 -2.78 23.67
N ARG A 65 -28.31 -2.95 22.84
CA ARG A 65 -28.99 -4.23 22.62
C ARG A 65 -28.70 -4.89 21.27
N ALA A 66 -27.82 -4.30 20.46
CA ALA A 66 -27.49 -4.82 19.14
C ALA A 66 -26.64 -6.09 19.26
N THR A 67 -27.23 -7.23 18.92
CA THR A 67 -26.55 -8.54 18.92
C THR A 67 -25.71 -8.77 17.67
N ASP A 68 -25.93 -7.97 16.62
CA ASP A 68 -25.21 -7.99 15.36
C ASP A 68 -25.21 -6.60 14.69
N LEU A 69 -24.48 -6.45 13.59
CA LEU A 69 -24.32 -5.18 12.87
C LEU A 69 -25.46 -4.87 11.88
N SER A 70 -26.51 -5.70 11.81
CA SER A 70 -27.70 -5.42 10.98
C SER A 70 -28.71 -4.51 11.67
N PHE A 71 -28.61 -4.34 12.99
CA PHE A 71 -29.41 -3.40 13.77
C PHE A 71 -29.29 -1.96 13.24
N ARG A 72 -30.28 -1.13 13.54
CA ARG A 72 -30.22 0.31 13.25
C ARG A 72 -29.30 0.99 14.29
N LEU A 73 -28.03 1.17 13.95
CA LEU A 73 -27.02 1.73 14.88
C LEU A 73 -26.92 3.26 14.80
N LEU A 74 -27.51 3.87 13.76
CA LEU A 74 -27.58 5.32 13.61
C LEU A 74 -28.88 5.88 14.23
N PRO A 75 -28.83 7.07 14.85
CA PRO A 75 -30.00 7.70 15.44
C PRO A 75 -31.14 7.90 14.43
N VAL A 76 -32.37 7.96 14.96
CA VAL A 76 -33.58 8.32 14.23
C VAL A 76 -34.13 9.66 14.74
N LYS A 77 -35.15 10.20 14.07
CA LYS A 77 -35.74 11.51 14.39
C LYS A 77 -36.18 11.58 15.86
N GLU A 78 -36.74 10.50 16.38
CA GLU A 78 -37.26 10.38 17.74
C GLU A 78 -36.16 10.56 18.79
N ASN A 79 -34.90 10.17 18.49
CA ASN A 79 -33.79 10.42 19.41
C ASN A 79 -33.52 11.92 19.56
N CYS A 80 -33.58 12.68 18.46
CA CYS A 80 -33.41 14.14 18.48
C CYS A 80 -34.57 14.84 19.22
N ALA A 81 -35.79 14.30 19.09
CA ALA A 81 -37.00 14.83 19.71
C ALA A 81 -36.95 14.86 21.25
N SER A 82 -36.04 14.09 21.86
CA SER A 82 -35.86 14.08 23.32
C SER A 82 -35.37 15.41 23.88
N CYS A 83 -34.67 16.21 23.07
CA CYS A 83 -34.08 17.49 23.46
C CYS A 83 -34.44 18.66 22.53
N HIS A 84 -34.71 18.38 21.25
CA HIS A 84 -35.03 19.39 20.23
C HIS A 84 -36.50 19.34 19.81
N ASP A 85 -37.11 20.49 19.53
CA ASP A 85 -38.44 20.53 18.93
C ASP A 85 -38.39 20.16 17.43
N VAL A 86 -38.56 18.87 17.16
CA VAL A 86 -38.54 18.31 15.78
C VAL A 86 -39.90 18.34 15.07
N ASN A 87 -40.92 18.92 15.70
CA ASN A 87 -42.27 19.05 15.13
C ASN A 87 -42.52 20.44 14.55
N ASN A 88 -41.67 21.41 14.85
CA ASN A 88 -41.69 22.71 14.19
C ASN A 88 -41.31 22.58 12.71
N THR A 89 -42.32 22.60 11.83
CA THR A 89 -42.14 22.46 10.39
C THR A 89 -41.49 23.67 9.72
N GLU A 90 -41.45 24.82 10.39
CA GLU A 90 -40.89 26.07 9.84
C GLU A 90 -39.36 26.13 9.95
N GLU A 91 -38.77 25.34 10.85
CA GLU A 91 -37.34 25.37 11.18
C GLU A 91 -36.58 24.10 10.74
N CYS A 92 -37.15 23.31 9.82
CA CYS A 92 -36.53 22.07 9.33
C CYS A 92 -35.09 22.29 8.81
N SER A 93 -34.85 23.45 8.19
CA SER A 93 -33.55 23.80 7.59
C SER A 93 -32.42 24.03 8.61
N THR A 94 -32.75 24.15 9.91
CA THR A 94 -31.78 24.21 11.01
C THR A 94 -30.94 22.93 11.04
N CYS A 95 -31.59 21.78 10.84
CA CYS A 95 -30.95 20.47 10.86
C CYS A 95 -30.80 19.86 9.46
N HIS A 96 -31.74 20.09 8.54
CA HIS A 96 -31.73 19.45 7.23
C HIS A 96 -31.11 20.36 6.16
N TYR A 97 -30.24 19.80 5.32
CA TYR A 97 -29.78 20.48 4.11
C TYR A 97 -30.87 20.44 3.06
N GLU A 98 -31.22 21.59 2.48
CA GLU A 98 -32.26 21.71 1.44
C GLU A 98 -33.60 21.03 1.81
N ASN A 99 -33.88 20.89 3.12
CA ASN A 99 -35.01 20.14 3.66
C ASN A 99 -35.09 18.67 3.22
N ILE A 100 -33.95 18.03 2.95
CA ILE A 100 -33.87 16.59 2.69
C ILE A 100 -34.12 15.83 4.00
N GLN A 101 -35.22 15.06 4.05
CA GLN A 101 -35.67 14.30 5.24
C GLN A 101 -35.53 12.78 5.05
N GLU A 102 -34.51 12.36 4.33
CA GLU A 102 -34.22 10.93 4.13
C GLU A 102 -33.59 10.29 5.37
N PRO A 103 -33.79 8.98 5.60
CA PRO A 103 -33.09 8.27 6.66
C PRO A 103 -31.58 8.31 6.49
N LEU A 104 -30.85 8.42 7.61
CA LEU A 104 -29.37 8.37 7.55
C LEU A 104 -28.91 7.04 6.94
N ILE A 105 -27.94 7.13 6.04
CA ILE A 105 -27.32 6.03 5.33
C ILE A 105 -26.46 5.22 6.32
N GLN A 106 -26.82 3.97 6.54
CA GLN A 106 -26.01 3.01 7.29
C GLN A 106 -25.30 2.07 6.33
N LYS A 107 -23.96 2.04 6.40
CA LYS A 107 -23.17 1.10 5.60
C LYS A 107 -23.29 -0.30 6.21
N LYS A 108 -23.52 -1.31 5.35
CA LYS A 108 -23.44 -2.71 5.77
C LYS A 108 -21.99 -3.05 6.12
N SER A 109 -21.82 -3.89 7.13
CA SER A 109 -20.53 -4.45 7.54
C SER A 109 -20.51 -5.93 7.18
N GLU A 110 -19.35 -6.44 6.81
CA GLU A 110 -19.09 -7.86 6.57
C GLU A 110 -18.39 -8.51 7.77
N LEU A 111 -18.61 -7.94 8.96
CA LEU A 111 -18.12 -8.46 10.23
C LEU A 111 -19.26 -8.98 11.09
N ILE A 112 -18.96 -10.04 11.83
CA ILE A 112 -19.76 -10.58 12.91
C ILE A 112 -19.32 -9.85 14.18
N PHE A 113 -20.18 -9.01 14.73
CA PHE A 113 -19.88 -8.27 15.95
C PHE A 113 -21.13 -7.99 16.76
N ASN A 114 -21.05 -8.24 18.06
CA ASN A 114 -22.16 -8.10 19.01
C ASN A 114 -21.85 -6.95 20.00
N HIS A 115 -22.48 -5.79 19.84
CA HIS A 115 -22.28 -4.66 20.74
C HIS A 115 -22.79 -4.96 22.14
N LYS A 116 -23.95 -5.62 22.26
CA LYS A 116 -24.56 -5.97 23.55
C LYS A 116 -23.61 -6.72 24.47
N SER A 117 -22.95 -7.77 23.96
CA SER A 117 -21.99 -8.55 24.75
C SER A 117 -20.81 -7.68 25.20
N HIS A 118 -20.24 -6.85 24.33
CA HIS A 118 -19.12 -5.99 24.69
C HIS A 118 -19.49 -4.90 25.72
N ILE A 119 -20.70 -4.34 25.64
CA ILE A 119 -21.14 -3.26 26.53
C ILE A 119 -21.67 -3.84 27.84
N GLU A 120 -22.67 -4.73 27.80
CA GLU A 120 -23.36 -5.23 29.00
C GLU A 120 -22.54 -6.30 29.73
N GLU A 121 -21.97 -7.28 29.00
CA GLU A 121 -21.29 -8.41 29.64
C GLU A 121 -19.83 -8.10 29.98
N GLN A 122 -19.16 -7.31 29.13
CA GLN A 122 -17.73 -6.97 29.29
C GLN A 122 -17.49 -5.56 29.84
N GLY A 123 -18.54 -4.75 30.02
CA GLY A 123 -18.45 -3.42 30.62
C GLY A 123 -17.64 -2.40 29.81
N LYS A 124 -17.54 -2.55 28.48
CA LYS A 124 -16.79 -1.63 27.62
C LYS A 124 -17.57 -0.33 27.38
N LYS A 125 -16.84 0.78 27.35
CA LYS A 125 -17.39 2.10 26.99
C LYS A 125 -17.29 2.34 25.50
N CYS A 126 -18.17 3.16 24.93
CA CYS A 126 -18.18 3.48 23.50
C CYS A 126 -16.83 4.02 23.01
N ILE A 127 -16.22 4.92 23.79
CA ILE A 127 -14.93 5.57 23.48
C ILE A 127 -13.72 4.65 23.62
N ASP A 128 -13.85 3.48 24.23
CA ASP A 128 -12.78 2.49 24.29
C ASP A 128 -12.49 1.96 22.88
N CYS A 129 -13.52 1.90 22.02
CA CYS A 129 -13.44 1.48 20.63
C CYS A 129 -13.47 2.64 19.63
N HIS A 130 -14.39 3.59 19.82
CA HIS A 130 -14.66 4.70 18.90
C HIS A 130 -13.93 5.99 19.29
N LYS A 131 -12.65 5.87 19.63
CA LYS A 131 -11.86 6.99 20.17
C LYS A 131 -11.83 8.19 19.22
N GLY A 132 -11.96 9.40 19.78
CA GLY A 132 -11.93 10.67 19.04
C GLY A 132 -13.24 11.03 18.32
N ILE A 133 -14.31 10.23 18.46
CA ILE A 133 -15.59 10.55 17.83
C ILE A 133 -16.27 11.80 18.44
N SER A 134 -15.99 12.10 19.71
CA SER A 134 -16.49 13.30 20.39
C SER A 134 -15.80 14.58 19.93
N GLU A 135 -14.66 14.49 19.24
CA GLU A 135 -13.85 15.66 18.86
C GLU A 135 -14.13 16.14 17.42
N VAL A 136 -14.96 15.40 16.67
CA VAL A 136 -15.25 15.65 15.26
C VAL A 136 -16.68 16.11 15.06
N ASP A 137 -16.97 16.73 13.91
CA ASP A 137 -18.36 17.05 13.58
C ASP A 137 -19.04 15.78 13.05
N TYR A 138 -18.45 15.16 12.03
CA TYR A 138 -18.98 13.94 11.42
C TYR A 138 -18.14 12.70 11.76
N SER A 139 -18.81 11.56 11.99
CA SER A 139 -18.12 10.34 12.40
C SER A 139 -17.03 9.89 11.43
N PHE A 140 -17.22 10.04 10.12
CA PHE A 140 -16.21 9.65 9.11
C PHE A 140 -14.90 10.44 9.19
N GLU A 141 -14.87 11.56 9.90
CA GLU A 141 -13.66 12.37 10.13
C GLU A 141 -12.76 11.74 11.22
N SER A 142 -13.31 10.88 12.08
CA SER A 142 -12.52 10.13 13.06
C SER A 142 -11.93 8.87 12.45
N ALA A 143 -10.61 8.72 12.61
CA ALA A 143 -9.86 7.54 12.16
C ALA A 143 -10.29 6.22 12.84
N LEU A 144 -11.01 6.30 13.97
CA LEU A 144 -11.49 5.15 14.74
C LEU A 144 -13.02 5.12 14.85
N ALA A 145 -13.73 5.90 14.02
CA ALA A 145 -15.19 5.74 13.91
C ALA A 145 -15.59 4.32 13.56
N LYS A 146 -14.75 3.62 12.79
CA LYS A 146 -14.75 2.16 12.69
C LYS A 146 -13.47 1.64 13.36
N PRO A 147 -13.60 0.83 14.42
CA PRO A 147 -12.43 0.24 15.07
C PRO A 147 -11.59 -0.55 14.07
N LYS A 148 -10.27 -0.39 14.14
CA LYS A 148 -9.33 -1.22 13.39
C LYS A 148 -9.26 -2.60 14.04
N MET A 149 -8.99 -3.63 13.24
CA MET A 149 -8.78 -5.00 13.74
C MET A 149 -7.76 -5.07 14.88
N GLU A 150 -6.72 -4.23 14.82
CA GLU A 150 -5.72 -4.03 15.89
C GLU A 150 -6.34 -3.89 17.28
N LEU A 151 -7.40 -3.09 17.36
CA LEU A 151 -8.06 -2.79 18.62
C LEU A 151 -8.77 -4.03 19.18
N CYS A 152 -9.37 -4.83 18.29
CA CYS A 152 -9.97 -6.12 18.66
C CYS A 152 -8.90 -7.07 19.19
N TYR A 153 -7.74 -7.13 18.53
CA TYR A 153 -6.63 -8.03 18.88
C TYR A 153 -5.94 -7.67 20.21
N THR A 154 -6.14 -6.46 20.75
CA THR A 154 -5.71 -6.16 22.14
C THR A 154 -6.33 -7.10 23.17
N CYS A 155 -7.50 -7.67 22.87
CA CYS A 155 -8.21 -8.65 23.70
C CYS A 155 -8.37 -10.02 23.03
N HIS A 156 -8.61 -10.07 21.72
CA HIS A 156 -8.75 -11.29 20.91
C HIS A 156 -7.41 -11.71 20.30
N ASN A 157 -6.49 -12.19 21.14
CA ASN A 157 -5.15 -12.64 20.72
C ASN A 157 -4.79 -14.00 21.32
N ASP A 158 -3.68 -14.57 20.85
CA ASP A 158 -3.18 -15.89 21.26
C ASP A 158 -2.81 -15.99 22.74
N LYS A 159 -2.71 -14.86 23.46
CA LYS A 159 -2.32 -14.82 24.87
C LYS A 159 -3.52 -14.79 25.83
N LYS A 160 -4.72 -14.50 25.35
CA LYS A 160 -5.93 -14.44 26.17
C LYS A 160 -6.85 -15.60 25.82
N ASN A 161 -7.64 -16.06 26.79
CA ASN A 161 -8.64 -17.13 26.62
C ASN A 161 -9.89 -16.63 25.86
N VAL A 162 -9.70 -15.86 24.79
CA VAL A 162 -10.76 -15.33 23.95
C VAL A 162 -10.41 -15.70 22.51
N THR A 163 -11.37 -16.26 21.78
CA THR A 163 -11.14 -16.70 20.40
C THR A 163 -10.59 -15.57 19.53
N ASN A 164 -9.55 -15.88 18.76
CA ASN A 164 -9.01 -15.08 17.67
C ASN A 164 -9.18 -15.79 16.31
N ALA A 165 -10.03 -16.83 16.26
CA ALA A 165 -10.35 -17.51 15.02
C ALA A 165 -11.01 -16.54 14.03
N CYS A 166 -10.53 -16.52 12.79
CA CYS A 166 -10.90 -15.52 11.78
C CYS A 166 -12.43 -15.50 11.55
N GLU A 167 -13.04 -16.68 11.47
CA GLU A 167 -14.46 -16.91 11.25
C GLU A 167 -15.35 -16.47 12.42
N ALA A 168 -14.79 -16.21 13.59
CA ALA A 168 -15.54 -15.67 14.72
C ALA A 168 -15.94 -14.20 14.49
N CYS A 169 -15.19 -13.48 13.64
CA CYS A 169 -15.42 -12.06 13.36
C CYS A 169 -15.65 -11.76 11.88
N HIS A 170 -15.09 -12.55 10.96
CA HIS A 170 -15.22 -12.31 9.53
C HIS A 170 -16.30 -13.21 8.92
N THR A 171 -17.25 -12.62 8.17
CA THR A 171 -18.26 -13.42 7.44
C THR A 171 -17.64 -14.21 6.29
N THR A 172 -16.47 -13.79 5.81
CA THR A 172 -15.64 -14.47 4.81
C THR A 172 -14.16 -14.28 5.14
N THR A 173 -13.38 -15.34 5.02
CA THR A 173 -11.91 -15.29 5.13
C THR A 173 -11.22 -15.18 3.78
N ALA A 174 -11.99 -15.18 2.69
CA ALA A 174 -11.46 -14.95 1.35
C ALA A 174 -11.06 -13.48 1.19
N ASN A 175 -9.86 -13.23 0.64
CA ASN A 175 -9.35 -11.90 0.31
C ASN A 175 -9.20 -10.93 1.51
N LEU A 176 -8.86 -11.44 2.69
CA LEU A 176 -8.45 -10.62 3.84
C LEU A 176 -7.06 -10.00 3.63
N ILE A 177 -6.95 -9.12 2.63
CA ILE A 177 -5.72 -8.44 2.24
C ILE A 177 -5.87 -6.95 2.59
N PRO A 178 -5.17 -6.45 3.62
CA PRO A 178 -5.22 -5.04 3.98
C PRO A 178 -4.74 -4.14 2.83
N ALA A 179 -5.20 -2.89 2.80
CA ALA A 179 -4.91 -1.97 1.69
C ALA A 179 -3.41 -1.72 1.46
N ASP A 180 -2.58 -1.84 2.49
CA ASP A 180 -1.12 -1.72 2.38
C ASP A 180 -0.44 -2.94 1.75
N HIS A 181 -1.10 -4.10 1.74
CA HIS A 181 -0.64 -5.34 1.08
C HIS A 181 -1.03 -5.39 -0.41
N GLN A 182 -1.92 -4.50 -0.87
CA GLN A 182 -2.38 -4.46 -2.26
C GLN A 182 -1.44 -3.65 -3.18
N LYS A 183 -0.29 -3.20 -2.67
CA LYS A 183 0.71 -2.44 -3.43
C LYS A 183 1.62 -3.38 -4.23
N THR A 184 1.87 -3.05 -5.49
CA THR A 184 2.69 -3.86 -6.41
C THR A 184 4.16 -3.96 -6.01
N ASP A 185 4.64 -3.04 -5.19
CA ASP A 185 6.00 -2.94 -4.67
C ASP A 185 6.10 -3.33 -3.19
N TYR A 186 5.09 -4.03 -2.65
CA TYR A 186 5.05 -4.48 -1.25
C TYR A 186 6.38 -5.12 -0.81
N ILE A 187 6.92 -6.06 -1.60
CA ILE A 187 8.17 -6.76 -1.28
C ILE A 187 9.35 -5.77 -1.09
N LYS A 188 9.41 -4.69 -1.87
CA LYS A 188 10.49 -3.68 -1.77
C LYS A 188 10.35 -2.78 -0.54
N PHE A 189 9.11 -2.47 -0.14
CA PHE A 189 8.84 -1.46 0.89
C PHE A 189 8.31 -2.01 2.22
N HIS A 190 7.99 -3.31 2.31
CA HIS A 190 7.47 -3.90 3.55
C HIS A 190 8.44 -3.77 4.73
N LYS A 191 9.76 -3.68 4.47
CA LYS A 191 10.78 -3.40 5.50
C LYS A 191 10.49 -2.13 6.31
N PHE A 192 9.93 -1.09 5.68
CA PHE A 192 9.57 0.17 6.36
C PHE A 192 8.27 0.06 7.14
N MET A 193 7.43 -0.94 6.84
CA MET A 193 6.22 -1.23 7.59
C MET A 193 6.55 -2.14 8.77
N ALA A 194 7.36 -3.17 8.55
CA ALA A 194 7.86 -4.09 9.57
C ALA A 194 8.73 -3.38 10.62
N SER A 195 9.47 -2.33 10.25
CA SER A 195 10.27 -1.55 11.20
C SER A 195 9.47 -0.60 12.09
N LYS A 196 8.15 -0.46 11.88
CA LYS A 196 7.33 0.43 12.71
C LYS A 196 7.10 -0.20 14.09
N PRO A 197 7.07 0.61 15.16
CA PRO A 197 6.80 0.12 16.52
C PRO A 197 5.49 -0.67 16.68
N ASN A 198 4.52 -0.44 15.80
CA ASN A 198 3.18 -1.04 15.84
C ASN A 198 2.96 -1.96 14.63
N ALA A 199 4.00 -2.65 14.17
CA ALA A 199 3.89 -3.62 13.09
C ALA A 199 3.28 -4.92 13.63
N ASN A 200 2.01 -5.16 13.35
CA ASN A 200 1.25 -6.29 13.90
C ASN A 200 0.93 -7.34 12.83
N CYS A 201 1.95 -7.71 12.04
CA CYS A 201 1.84 -8.71 10.98
C CYS A 201 1.35 -10.07 11.51
N VAL A 202 1.74 -10.39 12.75
CA VAL A 202 1.40 -11.66 13.42
C VAL A 202 -0.07 -11.78 13.82
N MET A 203 -0.87 -10.73 13.59
CA MET A 203 -2.33 -10.83 13.70
C MET A 203 -2.97 -11.64 12.58
N CYS A 204 -2.32 -11.69 11.41
CA CYS A 204 -2.83 -12.37 10.22
C CYS A 204 -1.86 -13.44 9.71
N HIS A 205 -0.57 -13.31 10.01
CA HIS A 205 0.49 -14.20 9.53
C HIS A 205 1.16 -14.95 10.67
N ASP A 206 1.70 -16.13 10.39
CA ASP A 206 2.63 -16.80 11.31
C ASP A 206 4.07 -16.28 11.12
N ASN A 207 4.97 -16.61 12.05
CA ASN A 207 6.38 -16.26 11.95
C ASN A 207 7.07 -16.92 10.73
N ASN A 208 6.60 -18.11 10.31
CA ASN A 208 7.16 -18.85 9.18
C ASN A 208 7.11 -18.04 7.87
N SER A 209 6.09 -17.20 7.70
CA SER A 209 5.98 -16.27 6.56
C SER A 209 7.17 -15.32 6.43
N CYS A 210 7.71 -14.85 7.55
CA CYS A 210 8.87 -13.96 7.61
C CYS A 210 10.18 -14.75 7.51
N GLU A 211 10.25 -15.88 8.21
CA GLU A 211 11.42 -16.76 8.27
C GLU A 211 11.87 -17.25 6.89
N THR A 212 10.91 -17.56 6.00
CA THR A 212 11.19 -18.00 4.62
C THR A 212 12.18 -17.08 3.88
N CYS A 213 12.12 -15.77 4.14
CA CYS A 213 12.99 -14.77 3.53
C CYS A 213 14.03 -14.18 4.49
N HIS A 214 13.76 -14.09 5.80
CA HIS A 214 14.62 -13.40 6.77
C HIS A 214 15.56 -14.32 7.58
N THR A 215 15.31 -15.63 7.66
CA THR A 215 16.19 -16.55 8.40
C THR A 215 17.06 -17.36 7.46
N GLY A 216 18.22 -16.81 7.10
CA GLY A 216 19.19 -17.49 6.24
C GLY A 216 20.54 -17.80 6.86
N THR A 217 21.00 -17.09 7.90
CA THR A 217 22.45 -17.02 8.18
C THR A 217 22.85 -16.96 9.66
N LYS A 218 21.93 -17.27 10.59
CA LYS A 218 22.18 -17.20 12.05
C LYS A 218 23.30 -18.15 12.53
N MET A 219 23.59 -19.21 11.77
CA MET A 219 24.68 -20.17 12.04
C MET A 219 25.93 -19.95 11.16
N MET A 220 25.97 -18.92 10.32
CA MET A 220 27.15 -18.58 9.54
C MET A 220 28.10 -17.72 10.39
N THR A 221 29.18 -18.33 10.87
CA THR A 221 30.22 -17.68 11.69
C THR A 221 31.37 -17.12 10.86
N GLU A 222 31.42 -17.46 9.57
CA GLU A 222 32.43 -16.96 8.64
C GLU A 222 32.28 -15.44 8.44
N THR A 223 33.27 -14.80 7.85
CA THR A 223 33.16 -13.36 7.51
C THR A 223 32.43 -13.23 6.19
N ASN A 224 31.39 -12.40 6.14
CA ASN A 224 30.68 -12.04 4.91
C ASN A 224 31.63 -11.26 3.98
N ALA A 225 32.38 -12.00 3.15
CA ALA A 225 33.36 -11.44 2.25
C ALA A 225 32.71 -11.14 0.89
N PRO A 226 33.24 -10.18 0.11
CA PRO A 226 32.73 -9.89 -1.25
C PRO A 226 32.67 -11.12 -2.17
N ASN A 227 33.53 -12.13 -1.93
CA ASN A 227 33.60 -13.37 -2.70
C ASN A 227 32.83 -14.55 -2.08
N ASP A 228 32.24 -14.37 -0.90
CA ASP A 228 31.45 -15.38 -0.17
C ASP A 228 30.26 -14.69 0.52
N PHE A 229 29.44 -14.03 -0.31
CA PHE A 229 28.37 -13.18 0.15
C PHE A 229 27.15 -13.99 0.59
N TYR A 230 26.69 -13.73 1.80
CA TYR A 230 25.41 -14.22 2.31
C TYR A 230 24.58 -13.06 2.85
N GLN A 231 23.25 -13.16 2.75
CA GLN A 231 22.36 -12.10 3.24
C GLN A 231 22.60 -11.90 4.75
N PRO A 232 22.86 -10.66 5.22
CA PRO A 232 23.15 -10.41 6.62
C PRO A 232 21.97 -10.83 7.50
N TYR A 233 22.30 -11.39 8.67
CA TYR A 233 21.32 -11.67 9.72
C TYR A 233 20.53 -10.41 10.04
N LEU A 234 19.22 -10.40 9.75
CA LEU A 234 18.34 -9.38 10.30
C LEU A 234 17.84 -9.85 11.67
N PRO A 235 18.06 -9.07 12.74
CA PRO A 235 17.44 -9.35 14.02
C PRO A 235 15.93 -9.20 13.88
N ASP A 236 15.22 -10.28 14.11
CA ASP A 236 13.79 -10.28 14.32
C ASP A 236 13.44 -10.07 15.81
N ASN A 237 12.22 -9.60 16.07
CA ASN A 237 11.63 -9.51 17.40
C ASN A 237 10.62 -10.65 17.63
N PHE A 238 10.84 -11.84 17.05
CA PHE A 238 9.90 -12.95 17.20
C PHE A 238 9.92 -13.45 18.65
N ILE A 239 8.76 -13.36 19.32
CA ILE A 239 8.60 -13.62 20.76
C ILE A 239 8.60 -15.14 21.05
N ASP A 240 8.33 -15.96 20.05
CA ASP A 240 8.38 -17.41 20.15
C ASP A 240 8.83 -17.97 18.80
N GLY A 241 10.07 -18.44 18.74
CA GLY A 241 10.67 -18.91 17.52
C GLY A 241 11.81 -19.84 17.86
N THR A 242 11.54 -21.14 17.79
CA THR A 242 12.56 -22.16 17.55
C THR A 242 13.58 -21.57 16.59
N LYS A 243 14.87 -21.52 16.98
CA LYS A 243 15.91 -20.98 16.10
C LYS A 243 16.00 -21.89 14.87
N GLN A 244 15.28 -21.54 13.80
CA GLN A 244 15.31 -22.29 12.55
C GLN A 244 16.47 -21.80 11.71
N GLN A 245 17.29 -22.74 11.23
CA GLN A 245 18.28 -22.49 10.19
C GLN A 245 17.72 -23.09 8.92
N GLN A 246 17.05 -22.27 8.10
CA GLN A 246 16.61 -22.67 6.77
C GLN A 246 17.59 -22.09 5.75
N ILE A 247 18.43 -22.93 5.17
CA ILE A 247 19.23 -22.53 4.00
C ILE A 247 18.30 -22.54 2.79
N THR A 248 17.46 -21.52 2.66
CA THR A 248 16.67 -21.32 1.44
C THR A 248 17.61 -20.78 0.36
N ARG A 249 18.08 -21.66 -0.53
CA ARG A 249 18.79 -21.21 -1.72
C ARG A 249 17.78 -20.57 -2.67
N VAL A 250 17.86 -19.25 -2.80
CA VAL A 250 17.06 -18.48 -3.76
C VAL A 250 17.57 -18.63 -5.21
N HIS A 251 18.78 -19.15 -5.38
CA HIS A 251 19.38 -19.52 -6.66
C HIS A 251 20.48 -20.58 -6.47
N ASP A 252 20.87 -21.27 -7.54
CA ASP A 252 21.87 -22.35 -7.52
C ASP A 252 23.28 -21.90 -7.07
N LEU A 253 24.14 -22.84 -6.66
CA LEU A 253 25.52 -22.56 -6.23
C LEU A 253 26.40 -21.95 -7.33
N ASN A 254 26.03 -22.16 -8.59
CA ASN A 254 26.73 -21.63 -9.76
C ASN A 254 26.06 -20.37 -10.34
N TYR A 255 25.23 -19.68 -9.55
CA TYR A 255 24.46 -18.52 -10.02
C TYR A 255 25.33 -17.39 -10.59
N ARG A 256 26.61 -17.31 -10.20
CA ARG A 256 27.61 -16.43 -10.84
C ARG A 256 27.62 -16.54 -12.37
N PHE A 257 27.32 -17.71 -12.93
CA PHE A 257 27.35 -17.94 -14.37
C PHE A 257 26.01 -17.73 -15.08
N SER A 258 24.89 -17.70 -14.35
CA SER A 258 23.54 -17.58 -14.91
C SER A 258 22.82 -16.28 -14.55
N HIS A 259 23.22 -15.57 -13.49
CA HIS A 259 22.54 -14.35 -13.03
C HIS A 259 22.47 -13.24 -14.08
N GLY A 260 23.44 -13.17 -15.01
CA GLY A 260 23.40 -12.22 -16.12
C GLY A 260 22.25 -12.46 -17.10
N ILE A 261 21.79 -13.71 -17.24
CA ILE A 261 20.61 -14.07 -18.05
C ILE A 261 19.34 -13.60 -17.35
N ASP A 262 19.24 -13.84 -16.04
CA ASP A 262 18.10 -13.42 -15.24
C ASP A 262 17.98 -11.90 -15.12
N LEU A 263 19.11 -11.21 -14.94
CA LEU A 263 19.17 -9.76 -14.94
C LEU A 263 18.68 -9.19 -16.29
N LYS A 264 19.14 -9.77 -17.41
CA LYS A 264 18.71 -9.36 -18.75
C LYS A 264 17.24 -9.67 -19.02
N GLY A 265 16.73 -10.78 -18.49
CA GLY A 265 15.33 -11.18 -18.61
C GLY A 265 14.39 -10.44 -17.66
N LYS A 266 14.92 -9.71 -16.67
CA LYS A 266 14.17 -9.19 -15.53
C LYS A 266 13.39 -10.30 -14.81
N ASN A 267 13.97 -11.50 -14.76
CA ASN A 267 13.34 -12.68 -14.19
C ASN A 267 13.38 -12.70 -12.64
N ALA A 268 14.22 -11.84 -12.03
CA ALA A 268 14.38 -11.74 -10.58
C ALA A 268 14.52 -10.27 -10.15
N GLN A 269 13.98 -9.93 -8.97
CA GLN A 269 14.17 -8.64 -8.32
C GLN A 269 15.35 -8.70 -7.35
N CYS A 270 16.58 -8.62 -7.88
CA CYS A 270 17.81 -8.77 -7.09
C CYS A 270 17.92 -7.73 -5.96
N GLN A 271 17.41 -6.51 -6.20
CA GLN A 271 17.37 -5.39 -5.23
C GLN A 271 16.55 -5.68 -3.96
N THR A 272 15.75 -6.74 -3.96
CA THR A 272 15.02 -7.19 -2.78
C THR A 272 15.97 -7.70 -1.70
N CYS A 273 17.06 -8.36 -2.11
CA CYS A 273 18.02 -8.99 -1.19
C CYS A 273 19.45 -8.43 -1.29
N HIS A 274 19.84 -7.91 -2.46
CA HIS A 274 21.18 -7.38 -2.73
C HIS A 274 21.15 -5.86 -2.92
N GLU A 275 22.03 -5.14 -2.25
CA GLU A 275 22.27 -3.71 -2.50
C GLU A 275 23.14 -3.58 -3.75
N VAL A 276 22.57 -3.09 -4.86
CA VAL A 276 23.21 -3.13 -6.19
C VAL A 276 24.47 -2.26 -6.21
N GLU A 277 24.43 -1.14 -5.51
CA GLU A 277 25.46 -0.11 -5.49
C GLU A 277 26.77 -0.59 -4.86
N THR A 278 26.69 -1.53 -3.92
CA THR A 278 27.83 -2.14 -3.23
C THR A 278 28.13 -3.53 -3.80
N PHE A 279 27.10 -4.40 -3.88
CA PHE A 279 27.27 -5.80 -4.27
C PHE A 279 27.69 -5.99 -5.72
N CYS A 280 27.01 -5.34 -6.68
CA CYS A 280 27.30 -5.56 -8.09
C CYS A 280 28.67 -4.97 -8.47
N VAL A 281 29.02 -3.82 -7.91
CA VAL A 281 30.28 -3.14 -8.19
C VAL A 281 31.45 -3.86 -7.58
N ASP A 282 31.37 -4.31 -6.33
CA ASP A 282 32.50 -4.98 -5.69
C ASP A 282 32.92 -6.24 -6.46
N CYS A 283 31.95 -7.01 -6.95
CA CYS A 283 32.20 -8.17 -7.80
C CYS A 283 32.61 -7.78 -9.22
N HIS A 284 31.92 -6.83 -9.89
CA HIS A 284 32.23 -6.44 -11.27
C HIS A 284 33.41 -5.47 -11.43
N SER A 285 33.97 -4.95 -10.33
CA SER A 285 35.14 -4.07 -10.32
C SER A 285 36.44 -4.86 -10.34
N ALA A 286 37.54 -4.17 -10.69
CA ALA A 286 38.87 -4.77 -10.67
C ALA A 286 39.40 -5.06 -9.25
N ALA A 287 38.72 -4.59 -8.19
CA ALA A 287 39.21 -4.62 -6.81
C ALA A 287 38.82 -5.89 -6.01
N GLY A 288 37.79 -6.64 -6.44
CA GLY A 288 37.23 -7.78 -5.69
C GLY A 288 37.94 -9.14 -5.87
N GLY A 289 38.93 -9.26 -6.77
CA GLY A 289 39.50 -10.55 -7.17
C GLY A 289 38.83 -11.15 -8.42
N ASP A 290 39.28 -12.33 -8.84
CA ASP A 290 39.34 -12.76 -10.26
C ASP A 290 38.03 -12.69 -11.09
N ILE A 291 37.85 -11.56 -11.78
CA ILE A 291 37.20 -11.33 -13.09
C ILE A 291 38.25 -11.20 -14.24
N SER A 292 39.47 -11.59 -13.88
CA SER A 292 40.72 -11.70 -14.64
C SER A 292 41.16 -10.43 -15.35
N LEU A 293 41.71 -9.48 -14.58
CA LEU A 293 42.55 -8.36 -15.06
C LEU A 293 41.82 -7.12 -15.64
N GLY A 294 40.74 -6.63 -15.03
CA GLY A 294 40.29 -5.26 -15.36
C GLY A 294 38.86 -4.84 -15.01
N GLY A 295 38.02 -5.71 -14.46
CA GLY A 295 36.60 -5.43 -14.25
C GLY A 295 35.74 -5.71 -15.49
N VAL A 296 34.42 -5.71 -15.32
CA VAL A 296 33.48 -6.02 -16.41
C VAL A 296 32.98 -4.73 -17.06
N MET A 297 33.56 -4.40 -18.22
CA MET A 297 33.03 -3.36 -19.10
C MET A 297 32.29 -4.00 -20.28
N PRO A 298 31.01 -3.65 -20.55
CA PRO A 298 30.30 -4.15 -21.71
C PRO A 298 31.04 -3.80 -23.00
N SER A 299 31.18 -4.76 -23.92
CA SER A 299 31.87 -4.58 -25.21
C SER A 299 31.33 -3.40 -26.04
N SER A 300 30.08 -2.99 -25.80
CA SER A 300 29.50 -1.79 -26.41
C SER A 300 30.33 -0.52 -26.16
N HIS A 301 31.02 -0.42 -25.02
CA HIS A 301 31.87 0.73 -24.67
C HIS A 301 33.12 0.85 -25.55
N LEU A 302 33.52 -0.23 -26.22
CA LEU A 302 34.64 -0.25 -27.16
C LEU A 302 34.21 0.16 -28.58
N SER A 303 32.91 0.37 -28.81
CA SER A 303 32.40 0.80 -30.11
C SER A 303 32.80 2.25 -30.39
N PRO A 304 33.37 2.57 -31.58
CA PRO A 304 33.72 3.94 -31.96
C PRO A 304 32.53 4.92 -31.96
N ASN A 305 31.31 4.39 -32.08
CA ASN A 305 30.06 5.16 -32.09
C ASN A 305 29.26 5.01 -30.78
N PHE A 306 29.89 4.55 -29.69
CA PHE A 306 29.22 4.35 -28.41
C PHE A 306 28.67 5.66 -27.85
N LEU A 307 29.55 6.60 -27.50
CA LEU A 307 29.18 7.90 -26.96
C LEU A 307 29.36 8.98 -28.03
N LYS A 308 28.32 9.80 -28.25
CA LYS A 308 28.40 11.00 -29.07
C LYS A 308 28.00 12.23 -28.26
N PHE A 309 28.53 13.39 -28.67
CA PHE A 309 28.39 14.64 -27.91
C PHE A 309 26.93 15.11 -27.74
N PRO A 310 26.61 15.82 -26.63
CA PRO A 310 25.28 16.36 -26.36
C PRO A 310 24.73 17.28 -27.47
N GLY A 311 23.61 16.89 -28.10
CA GLY A 311 23.03 17.57 -29.27
C GLY A 311 23.08 16.77 -30.57
N THR A 312 23.62 15.55 -30.53
CA THR A 312 23.51 14.54 -31.60
C THR A 312 22.45 13.50 -31.25
N ASP A 313 22.35 12.43 -32.05
CA ASP A 313 21.51 11.26 -31.75
C ASP A 313 21.95 10.48 -30.48
N GLY A 314 23.12 10.83 -29.91
CA GLY A 314 23.66 10.24 -28.69
C GLY A 314 24.32 8.86 -28.89
N GLY A 315 24.46 8.41 -30.14
CA GLY A 315 25.13 7.16 -30.49
C GLY A 315 24.44 5.90 -29.97
N GLU A 316 25.18 4.79 -29.96
CA GLU A 316 24.72 3.50 -29.42
C GLU A 316 24.38 3.60 -27.92
N HIS A 317 25.08 4.45 -27.17
CA HIS A 317 24.80 4.73 -25.77
C HIS A 317 23.34 5.15 -25.56
N ALA A 318 22.85 6.12 -26.35
CA ALA A 318 21.47 6.60 -26.22
C ALA A 318 20.43 5.54 -26.65
N ILE A 319 20.76 4.67 -27.61
CA ILE A 319 19.87 3.58 -28.03
C ILE A 319 19.78 2.51 -26.93
N LEU A 320 20.92 2.11 -26.38
CA LEU A 320 21.00 1.08 -25.34
C LEU A 320 20.40 1.56 -24.01
N ALA A 321 20.66 2.81 -23.60
CA ALA A 321 20.10 3.40 -22.39
C ALA A 321 18.58 3.55 -22.48
N ARG A 322 18.02 3.93 -23.64
CA ARG A 322 16.56 3.96 -23.84
C ARG A 322 15.90 2.59 -23.76
N ARG A 323 16.63 1.54 -24.14
CA ARG A 323 16.12 0.16 -24.12
C ARG A 323 16.10 -0.42 -22.71
N ASP A 324 17.12 -0.11 -21.90
CA ASP A 324 17.24 -0.66 -20.56
C ASP A 324 18.14 0.21 -19.68
N ILE A 325 17.57 1.27 -19.11
CA ILE A 325 18.32 2.23 -18.30
C ILE A 325 18.77 1.66 -16.96
N GLU A 326 18.00 0.73 -16.38
CA GLU A 326 18.29 0.07 -15.10
C GLU A 326 19.64 -0.65 -15.12
N ARG A 327 19.95 -1.31 -16.25
CA ARG A 327 21.23 -1.98 -16.45
C ARG A 327 22.42 -1.01 -16.50
N CYS A 328 22.21 0.22 -16.97
CA CYS A 328 23.26 1.24 -16.99
C CYS A 328 23.48 1.84 -15.61
N ILE A 329 22.38 2.15 -14.91
CA ILE A 329 22.38 2.71 -13.54
C ILE A 329 23.10 1.76 -12.57
N ALA A 330 22.96 0.43 -12.75
CA ALA A 330 23.60 -0.58 -11.90
C ALA A 330 25.14 -0.46 -11.79
N CYS A 331 25.81 0.17 -12.77
CA CYS A 331 27.26 0.44 -12.71
C CYS A 331 27.61 1.93 -12.66
N HIS A 332 26.67 2.82 -13.03
CA HIS A 332 26.92 4.27 -13.19
C HIS A 332 26.25 5.15 -12.13
N ASP A 333 25.51 4.57 -11.18
CA ASP A 333 24.87 5.23 -10.03
C ASP A 333 25.56 4.89 -8.70
N VAL A 334 26.78 4.36 -8.79
CA VAL A 334 27.47 3.71 -7.69
C VAL A 334 28.42 4.71 -7.03
N GLN A 335 28.42 4.75 -5.69
CA GLN A 335 29.14 5.70 -4.81
C GLN A 335 28.37 6.97 -4.37
N GLY A 336 27.04 7.00 -4.50
CA GLY A 336 26.22 8.08 -3.92
C GLY A 336 26.48 9.48 -4.51
N GLN A 337 27.04 9.51 -5.71
CA GLN A 337 27.19 10.72 -6.53
C GLN A 337 25.96 10.90 -7.42
N ASP A 338 25.65 12.15 -7.80
CA ASP A 338 24.60 12.41 -8.79
C ASP A 338 24.81 11.54 -10.04
N PRO A 339 23.76 10.97 -10.65
CA PRO A 339 23.91 10.09 -11.80
C PRO A 339 24.72 10.82 -12.87
N VAL A 340 25.89 10.30 -13.25
CA VAL A 340 26.78 10.92 -14.27
C VAL A 340 26.01 11.25 -15.56
N CYS A 341 24.88 10.55 -15.78
CA CYS A 341 23.87 10.84 -16.78
C CYS A 341 23.40 12.30 -16.80
N ILE A 342 23.12 12.93 -15.66
CA ILE A 342 22.57 14.30 -15.61
C ILE A 342 23.56 15.32 -16.15
N THR A 343 24.86 15.06 -16.09
CA THR A 343 25.91 15.95 -16.63
C THR A 343 25.78 16.15 -18.14
N CYS A 344 25.22 15.18 -18.86
CA CYS A 344 25.01 15.23 -20.31
C CYS A 344 23.52 15.25 -20.72
N HIS A 345 22.61 14.84 -19.82
CA HIS A 345 21.16 14.81 -20.00
C HIS A 345 20.42 15.93 -19.25
N THR A 346 21.06 17.07 -19.01
CA THR A 346 20.35 18.29 -18.60
C THR A 346 19.47 18.79 -19.74
N ASN A 347 18.24 19.24 -19.42
CA ASN A 347 17.45 20.03 -20.36
C ASN A 347 18.28 21.26 -20.78
N LYS A 348 18.68 21.31 -22.06
CA LYS A 348 19.18 22.56 -22.64
C LYS A 348 18.04 23.59 -22.54
N LYS A 349 18.32 24.75 -21.94
CA LYS A 349 17.50 25.94 -22.15
C LYS A 349 17.44 26.29 -23.63
#